data_AF-A0A3N9V1F5-F1
#
_entry.id   AF-A0A3N9V1F5-F1
#
_cell.length_a   1.000
_cell.length_b   1.000
_cell.length_c   1.000
_cell.angle_alpha   90.00
_cell.angle_beta   90.00
_cell.angle_gamma   90.00
#
_symmetry.space_group_name_H-M   'P 1'
#
loop_
_entity.id
_entity.type
_entity.pdbx_description
1 polymer ?
#
loop_
_entity_poly.entity_id
_entity_poly.type
_entity_poly.pdbx_seq_one_letter_code
_entity_poly.pdbx_strand_id
1 'polypeptide(L)'
;MTSFRLPLLTALSLAITAALAGCSFSYSSGSISDSLESSSGSLGSSSESSSSRQGVGKDKIPYRDDIANLTYSVAGSSMTASEFPNALSRTARQFKISNWSQEKATFNGIGKGLKKAGIAKENIARQPFLANVLSSNKDALKLIQEGY
;
A
#
# COMPACT_ATOMS: atom_id res chain seq x y z
N MET A 1 15.13 46.29 45.43
CA MET A 1 14.03 46.29 44.45
C MET A 1 13.18 45.06 44.67
N THR A 2 11.98 45.29 45.19
CA THR A 2 10.74 44.47 45.17
C THR A 2 10.82 42.95 45.30
N SER A 3 10.42 42.50 46.49
CA SER A 3 9.77 41.24 46.83
C SER A 3 8.63 40.85 45.87
N PHE A 4 8.42 39.55 45.64
CA PHE A 4 7.10 39.03 45.27
C PHE A 4 6.79 37.70 45.98
N ARG A 5 5.57 37.61 46.48
CA ARG A 5 5.02 36.55 47.33
C ARG A 5 4.30 35.47 46.50
N LEU A 6 4.26 34.24 47.04
CA LEU A 6 3.42 33.08 46.69
C LEU A 6 1.91 33.43 46.61
N PRO A 7 1.04 32.71 45.86
CA PRO A 7 0.53 31.33 46.17
C PRO A 7 0.35 30.49 44.87
N LEU A 8 -0.20 29.27 44.75
CA LEU A 8 -1.37 28.63 45.35
C LEU A 8 -1.42 27.16 44.86
N LEU A 9 -1.94 26.27 45.70
CA LEU A 9 -2.27 24.88 45.39
C LEU A 9 -3.24 24.72 44.20
N THR A 10 -3.06 23.66 43.41
CA THR A 10 -4.17 22.85 42.88
C THR A 10 -3.71 21.42 42.65
N ALA A 11 -4.04 20.55 43.60
CA ALA A 11 -4.22 19.13 43.37
C ALA A 11 -5.62 18.91 42.78
N LEU A 12 -5.77 18.14 41.70
CA LEU A 12 -6.97 17.33 41.50
C LEU A 12 -6.72 16.18 40.52
N SER A 13 -6.84 14.99 41.08
CA SER A 13 -6.90 13.66 40.47
C SER A 13 -8.09 13.52 39.53
N LEU A 14 -7.96 12.74 38.45
CA LEU A 14 -9.04 11.84 38.04
C LEU A 14 -8.51 10.68 37.16
N ALA A 15 -8.45 9.50 37.78
CA ALA A 15 -8.34 8.23 37.10
C ALA A 15 -9.72 7.85 36.52
N ILE A 16 -9.76 7.35 35.28
CA ILE A 16 -10.92 6.62 34.76
C ILE A 16 -10.40 5.34 34.10
N THR A 17 -10.60 4.24 34.82
CA THR A 17 -10.50 2.87 34.32
C THR A 17 -11.90 2.45 33.89
N ALA A 18 -12.06 1.94 32.66
CA ALA A 18 -13.23 1.16 32.29
C ALA A 18 -12.84 0.06 31.30
N ALA A 19 -12.93 -1.17 31.79
CA ALA A 19 -12.83 -2.40 31.02
C ALA A 19 -14.13 -2.62 30.22
N LEU A 20 -14.00 -3.10 28.99
CA LEU A 20 -15.07 -3.85 28.33
C LEU A 20 -14.47 -5.10 27.69
N ALA A 21 -14.77 -6.23 28.35
CA ALA A 21 -14.69 -7.56 27.79
C ALA A 21 -15.76 -7.72 26.70
N GLY A 22 -15.42 -8.48 25.65
CA GLY A 22 -16.35 -8.82 24.58
C GLY A 22 -15.82 -9.98 23.78
N CYS A 23 -15.90 -11.19 24.35
CA CYS A 23 -15.83 -12.43 23.61
C CYS A 23 -17.06 -12.56 22.71
N SER A 24 -16.89 -12.93 21.44
CA SER A 24 -17.89 -13.75 20.78
C SER A 24 -17.22 -14.73 19.82
N PHE A 25 -17.12 -15.96 20.29
CA PHE A 25 -17.02 -17.14 19.45
C PHE A 25 -18.39 -17.31 18.77
N SER A 26 -18.43 -17.39 17.44
CA SER A 26 -19.65 -17.82 16.74
C SER A 26 -19.28 -18.82 15.66
N TYR A 27 -19.37 -20.08 16.06
CA TYR A 27 -19.60 -21.21 15.18
C TYR A 27 -21.00 -21.05 14.57
N SER A 28 -21.12 -21.00 13.24
CA SER A 28 -22.24 -21.64 12.56
C SER A 28 -21.91 -21.86 11.08
N SER A 29 -21.75 -23.14 10.75
CA SER A 29 -21.93 -23.70 9.42
C SER A 29 -23.34 -23.39 8.89
N GLY A 30 -23.51 -23.25 7.58
CA GLY A 30 -24.82 -23.45 6.97
C GLY A 30 -25.16 -22.58 5.76
N SER A 31 -25.11 -23.22 4.59
CA SER A 31 -25.97 -23.03 3.42
C SER A 31 -25.89 -21.74 2.60
N ILE A 32 -25.20 -21.86 1.45
CA ILE A 32 -25.76 -21.63 0.10
C ILE A 32 -27.29 -21.46 0.07
N SER A 33 -27.77 -20.33 -0.43
CA SER A 33 -28.44 -20.23 -1.73
C SER A 33 -29.42 -19.06 -1.79
N ASP A 34 -29.43 -18.44 -2.97
CA ASP A 34 -30.51 -17.65 -3.57
C ASP A 34 -30.88 -16.32 -2.90
N SER A 35 -31.24 -15.26 -3.60
CA SER A 35 -31.09 -14.78 -4.97
C SER A 35 -31.77 -13.42 -4.92
N LEU A 36 -31.15 -12.41 -5.55
CA LEU A 36 -31.78 -11.28 -6.24
C LEU A 36 -32.93 -10.54 -5.53
N GLU A 37 -32.72 -9.27 -5.18
CA GLU A 37 -33.55 -8.14 -5.66
C GLU A 37 -33.10 -6.85 -4.95
N SER A 38 -32.59 -5.92 -5.76
CA SER A 38 -32.45 -4.47 -5.56
C SER A 38 -32.54 -3.89 -4.14
N SER A 39 -31.41 -3.39 -3.61
CA SER A 39 -31.26 -2.05 -3.01
C SER A 39 -29.93 -1.90 -2.27
N SER A 40 -29.30 -0.73 -2.44
CA SER A 40 -28.40 -0.07 -1.48
C SER A 40 -27.08 -0.74 -1.10
N GLY A 41 -26.08 0.10 -0.81
CA GLY A 41 -25.04 -0.26 0.16
C GLY A 41 -23.63 -0.33 -0.40
N SER A 42 -22.89 0.74 -0.15
CA SER A 42 -21.43 0.78 -0.21
C SER A 42 -20.80 -0.18 0.79
N LEU A 43 -20.81 -1.50 0.55
CA LEU A 43 -20.00 -2.47 1.30
C LEU A 43 -19.74 -3.68 0.39
N GLY A 44 -18.57 -3.70 -0.25
CA GLY A 44 -18.15 -4.85 -1.03
C GLY A 44 -16.94 -4.57 -1.89
N SER A 45 -15.74 -4.74 -1.33
CA SER A 45 -14.59 -5.13 -2.14
C SER A 45 -14.08 -6.45 -1.61
N SER A 46 -14.89 -7.49 -1.79
CA SER A 46 -14.39 -8.82 -2.12
C SER A 46 -13.99 -8.76 -3.59
N SER A 47 -12.83 -8.18 -3.88
CA SER A 47 -12.26 -8.27 -5.22
C SER A 47 -11.54 -9.61 -5.29
N GLU A 48 -12.31 -10.62 -5.67
CA GLU A 48 -11.76 -11.80 -6.33
C GLU A 48 -10.76 -11.33 -7.38
N SER A 49 -9.56 -11.92 -7.31
CA SER A 49 -8.45 -11.63 -8.21
C SER A 49 -8.81 -12.03 -9.64
N SER A 50 -9.57 -11.16 -10.29
CA SER A 50 -9.99 -11.31 -11.66
C SER A 50 -8.87 -10.79 -12.52
N SER A 51 -8.07 -11.73 -13.01
CA SER A 51 -7.05 -11.55 -14.02
C SER A 51 -7.70 -10.98 -15.29
N SER A 52 -7.84 -9.66 -15.36
CA SER A 52 -8.30 -8.98 -16.58
C SER A 52 -7.15 -8.93 -17.57
N ARG A 53 -7.26 -9.79 -18.59
CA ARG A 53 -6.45 -9.80 -19.80
C ARG A 53 -6.37 -8.38 -20.38
N GLN A 54 -5.15 -7.94 -20.72
CA GLN A 54 -4.81 -6.63 -21.29
C GLN A 54 -5.05 -5.39 -20.40
N GLY A 55 -4.39 -5.28 -19.24
CA GLY A 55 -4.21 -3.98 -18.58
C GLY A 55 -4.01 -4.04 -17.08
N VAL A 56 -3.76 -2.88 -16.46
CA VAL A 56 -3.94 -2.71 -15.02
C VAL A 56 -5.44 -2.52 -14.79
N GLY A 57 -6.07 -3.45 -14.07
CA GLY A 57 -7.49 -3.35 -13.70
C GLY A 57 -7.82 -1.99 -13.06
N LYS A 58 -9.01 -1.44 -13.34
CA LYS A 58 -9.41 -0.09 -12.87
C LYS A 58 -9.36 0.03 -11.35
N ASP A 59 -9.67 -1.05 -10.65
CA ASP A 59 -9.57 -1.23 -9.20
C ASP A 59 -8.14 -1.07 -8.67
N LYS A 60 -7.11 -1.35 -9.49
CA LYS A 60 -5.69 -1.27 -9.11
C LYS A 60 -5.01 0.02 -9.52
N ILE A 61 -5.73 0.98 -10.11
CA ILE A 61 -5.19 2.29 -10.49
C ILE A 61 -4.64 3.06 -9.27
N PRO A 62 -5.35 3.17 -8.13
CA PRO A 62 -4.84 3.86 -6.95
C PRO A 62 -3.54 3.23 -6.43
N TYR A 63 -3.51 1.90 -6.35
CA TYR A 63 -2.31 1.14 -5.96
C TYR A 63 -1.12 1.42 -6.90
N ARG A 64 -1.34 1.35 -8.22
CA ARG A 64 -0.31 1.67 -9.23
C ARG A 64 0.23 3.09 -9.03
N ASP A 65 -0.64 4.05 -8.75
CA ASP A 65 -0.25 5.45 -8.61
C ASP A 65 0.54 5.70 -7.32
N ASP A 66 0.23 5.01 -6.23
CA ASP A 66 1.04 5.03 -5.00
C ASP A 66 2.43 4.40 -5.22
N ILE A 67 2.51 3.29 -5.95
CA ILE A 67 3.81 2.71 -6.35
C ILE A 67 4.61 3.69 -7.22
N ALA A 68 3.95 4.44 -8.09
CA ALA A 68 4.60 5.47 -8.89
C ALA A 68 5.14 6.62 -8.03
N ASN A 69 4.39 7.06 -7.03
CA ASN A 69 4.82 8.11 -6.11
C ASN A 69 5.97 7.64 -5.21
N LEU A 70 5.90 6.41 -4.68
CA LEU A 70 6.99 5.77 -3.96
C LEU A 70 8.25 5.73 -4.84
N THR A 71 8.13 5.22 -6.07
CA THR A 71 9.28 5.09 -6.99
C THR A 71 9.86 6.45 -7.35
N TYR A 72 9.01 7.46 -7.59
CA TYR A 72 9.45 8.84 -7.82
C TYR A 72 10.28 9.38 -6.65
N SER A 73 9.84 9.15 -5.40
CA SER A 73 10.59 9.57 -4.20
C SER A 73 11.93 8.86 -4.04
N VAL A 74 12.03 7.64 -4.57
CA VAL A 74 13.22 6.79 -4.44
C VAL A 74 14.30 7.13 -5.47
N ALA A 75 13.93 7.61 -6.65
CA ALA A 75 14.85 7.88 -7.76
C ALA A 75 15.95 8.93 -7.46
N GLY A 76 15.83 9.70 -6.37
CA GLY A 76 16.86 10.61 -5.87
C GLY A 76 17.34 10.31 -4.44
N SER A 77 16.97 9.15 -3.90
CA SER A 77 17.25 8.75 -2.51
C SER A 77 18.42 7.76 -2.42
N SER A 78 18.94 7.56 -1.20
CA SER A 78 19.92 6.50 -0.89
C SER A 78 19.28 5.14 -0.59
N MET A 79 18.04 4.90 -1.04
CA MET A 79 17.36 3.62 -0.80
C MET A 79 18.09 2.47 -1.51
N THR A 80 18.30 1.37 -0.79
CA THR A 80 19.02 0.21 -1.29
C THR A 80 18.10 -0.76 -2.05
N ALA A 81 18.71 -1.68 -2.80
CA ALA A 81 18.00 -2.78 -3.45
C ALA A 81 17.21 -3.68 -2.49
N SER A 82 17.61 -3.75 -1.21
CA SER A 82 16.92 -4.52 -0.18
C SER A 82 15.71 -3.77 0.40
N GLU A 83 15.83 -2.45 0.56
CA GLU A 83 14.79 -1.61 1.15
C GLU A 83 13.60 -1.38 0.21
N PHE A 84 13.86 -1.28 -1.10
CA PHE A 84 12.80 -0.99 -2.07
C PHE A 84 11.69 -2.08 -2.12
N PRO A 85 12.00 -3.39 -2.20
CA PRO A 85 11.02 -4.46 -2.04
C PRO A 85 10.20 -4.41 -0.75
N ASN A 86 10.82 -3.97 0.37
CA ASN A 86 10.12 -3.80 1.64
C ASN A 86 9.12 -2.64 1.56
N ALA A 87 9.50 -1.53 0.94
CA ALA A 87 8.62 -0.39 0.71
C ALA A 87 7.44 -0.75 -0.23
N LEU A 88 7.71 -1.51 -1.31
CA LEU A 88 6.68 -2.06 -2.18
C LEU A 88 5.70 -2.95 -1.39
N SER A 89 6.23 -3.85 -0.55
CA SER A 89 5.42 -4.74 0.28
C SER A 89 4.53 -3.98 1.27
N ARG A 90 5.06 -2.92 1.90
CA ARG A 90 4.29 -2.05 2.81
C ARG A 90 3.16 -1.32 2.08
N THR A 91 3.45 -0.78 0.90
CA THR A 91 2.46 -0.09 0.07
C THR A 91 1.37 -1.07 -0.40
N ALA A 92 1.75 -2.24 -0.89
CA ALA A 92 0.80 -3.27 -1.35
C ALA A 92 -0.17 -3.73 -0.25
N ARG A 93 0.31 -3.87 1.00
CA ARG A 93 -0.53 -4.24 2.14
C ARG A 93 -1.65 -3.24 2.44
N GLN A 94 -1.43 -1.95 2.18
CA GLN A 94 -2.49 -0.92 2.33
C GLN A 94 -3.68 -1.18 1.39
N PHE A 95 -3.41 -1.84 0.25
CA PHE A 95 -4.40 -2.25 -0.74
C PHE A 95 -4.80 -3.72 -0.63
N LYS A 96 -4.47 -4.40 0.49
CA LYS A 96 -4.71 -5.84 0.71
C LYS A 96 -4.05 -6.74 -0.36
N ILE A 97 -2.98 -6.27 -1.00
CA ILE A 97 -2.19 -7.03 -1.96
C ILE A 97 -1.00 -7.65 -1.21
N SER A 98 -0.98 -8.98 -1.09
CA SER A 98 0.10 -9.72 -0.43
C SER A 98 1.25 -10.09 -1.38
N ASN A 99 0.95 -10.31 -2.67
CA ASN A 99 1.90 -10.80 -3.67
C ASN A 99 2.18 -9.76 -4.76
N TRP A 100 2.72 -8.61 -4.38
CA TRP A 100 2.97 -7.50 -5.29
C TRP A 100 3.88 -7.85 -6.47
N SER A 101 4.74 -8.86 -6.35
CA SER A 101 5.70 -9.27 -7.38
C SER A 101 5.06 -10.03 -8.54
N GLN A 102 3.79 -10.44 -8.40
CA GLN A 102 2.95 -10.98 -9.48
C GLN A 102 1.98 -9.94 -10.04
N GLU A 103 1.93 -8.75 -9.44
CA GLU A 103 0.98 -7.72 -9.81
C GLU A 103 1.53 -6.82 -10.90
N LYS A 104 0.92 -6.88 -12.09
CA LYS A 104 1.23 -6.00 -13.22
C LYS A 104 1.16 -4.51 -12.84
N ALA A 105 0.24 -4.16 -11.95
CA ALA A 105 0.08 -2.80 -11.42
C ALA A 105 1.34 -2.29 -10.71
N THR A 106 2.07 -3.17 -10.01
CA THR A 106 3.32 -2.79 -9.32
C THR A 106 4.38 -2.35 -10.32
N PHE A 107 4.67 -3.19 -11.31
CA PHE A 107 5.69 -2.90 -12.32
C PHE A 107 5.32 -1.69 -13.17
N ASN A 108 4.04 -1.54 -13.55
CA ASN A 108 3.58 -0.36 -14.26
C ASN A 108 3.73 0.92 -13.41
N GLY A 109 3.44 0.84 -12.11
CA GLY A 109 3.66 1.94 -11.18
C GLY A 109 5.13 2.33 -11.10
N ILE A 110 6.04 1.36 -11.02
CA ILE A 110 7.49 1.60 -11.05
C ILE A 110 7.87 2.35 -12.32
N GLY A 111 7.42 1.90 -13.49
CA GLY A 111 7.67 2.56 -14.78
C GLY A 111 7.21 4.01 -14.79
N LYS A 112 5.96 4.25 -14.37
CA LYS A 112 5.36 5.59 -14.26
C LYS A 112 6.15 6.49 -13.32
N GLY A 113 6.62 5.97 -12.18
CA GLY A 113 7.42 6.72 -11.21
C GLY A 113 8.80 7.10 -11.74
N LEU A 114 9.47 6.19 -12.43
CA LEU A 114 10.77 6.46 -13.08
C LEU A 114 10.65 7.55 -14.14
N LYS A 115 9.59 7.52 -14.96
CA LYS A 115 9.30 8.59 -15.93
C LYS A 115 9.05 9.92 -15.25
N LYS A 116 8.26 9.95 -14.17
CA LYS A 116 8.04 11.16 -13.37
C LYS A 116 9.36 11.70 -12.79
N ALA A 117 10.31 10.83 -12.49
CA ALA A 117 11.64 11.20 -12.00
C ALA A 117 12.63 11.60 -13.11
N GLY A 118 12.23 11.53 -14.39
CA GLY A 118 13.10 11.87 -15.52
C GLY A 118 14.17 10.82 -15.83
N ILE A 119 14.05 9.61 -15.29
CA ILE A 119 14.99 8.52 -15.59
C ILE A 119 14.68 7.95 -16.98
N ALA A 120 15.58 8.15 -17.94
CA ALA A 120 15.40 7.65 -19.30
C ALA A 120 15.15 6.13 -19.36
N LYS A 121 14.35 5.67 -20.34
CA LYS A 121 13.86 4.29 -20.43
C LYS A 121 14.98 3.26 -20.53
N GLU A 122 16.08 3.62 -21.20
CA GLU A 122 17.31 2.86 -21.35
C GLU A 122 18.11 2.74 -20.04
N ASN A 123 17.90 3.65 -19.08
CA ASN A 123 18.57 3.66 -17.79
C ASN A 123 17.77 2.97 -16.68
N ILE A 124 16.58 2.42 -16.97
CA ILE A 124 15.74 1.70 -16.00
C ILE A 124 16.52 0.51 -15.40
N ALA A 125 17.15 -0.32 -16.24
CA ALA A 125 17.89 -1.49 -15.77
C ALA A 125 19.16 -1.15 -14.98
N ARG A 126 19.60 0.12 -15.01
CA ARG A 126 20.79 0.61 -14.30
C ARG A 126 20.48 1.19 -12.92
N GLN A 127 19.20 1.26 -12.55
CA GLN A 127 18.80 1.80 -11.24
C GLN A 127 19.14 0.79 -10.13
N PRO A 128 20.04 1.13 -9.18
CA PRO A 128 20.55 0.16 -8.21
C PRO A 128 19.45 -0.37 -7.28
N PHE A 129 18.49 0.48 -6.91
CA PHE A 129 17.38 0.09 -6.04
C PHE A 129 16.42 -0.93 -6.69
N LEU A 130 16.48 -1.10 -8.02
CA LEU A 130 15.66 -2.08 -8.74
C LEU A 130 16.30 -3.47 -8.83
N ALA A 131 17.57 -3.65 -8.43
CA ALA A 131 18.30 -4.90 -8.66
C ALA A 131 17.54 -6.14 -8.17
N ASN A 132 16.96 -6.09 -6.97
CA ASN A 132 16.19 -7.21 -6.40
C ASN A 132 14.83 -7.38 -7.07
N VAL A 133 14.20 -6.30 -7.55
CA VAL A 133 12.94 -6.38 -8.28
C VAL A 133 13.16 -7.06 -9.62
N LEU A 134 14.22 -6.66 -10.35
CA LEU A 134 14.56 -7.19 -11.66
C LEU A 134 15.03 -8.65 -11.60
N SER A 135 15.72 -9.06 -10.54
CA SER A 135 16.12 -10.46 -10.35
C SER A 135 14.96 -11.36 -9.91
N SER A 136 13.97 -10.82 -9.21
CA SER A 136 12.82 -11.59 -8.70
C SER A 136 11.80 -12.00 -9.76
N ASN A 137 11.74 -11.30 -10.90
CA ASN A 137 10.77 -11.58 -11.96
C ASN A 137 11.39 -11.27 -13.34
N LYS A 138 11.52 -12.30 -14.18
CA LYS A 138 12.13 -12.20 -15.52
C LYS A 138 11.39 -11.22 -16.46
N ASP A 139 10.10 -10.99 -16.22
CA ASP A 139 9.27 -10.09 -17.00
C ASP A 139 9.23 -8.67 -16.39
N ALA A 140 9.86 -8.45 -15.23
CA ALA A 140 9.82 -7.17 -14.51
C ALA A 140 10.26 -6.00 -15.39
N LEU A 141 11.39 -6.12 -16.10
CA LEU A 141 11.89 -5.05 -16.94
C LEU A 141 10.89 -4.69 -18.05
N LYS A 142 10.32 -5.71 -18.70
CA LYS A 142 9.31 -5.51 -19.75
C LYS A 142 8.05 -4.83 -19.21
N LEU A 143 7.55 -5.27 -18.06
CA LEU A 143 6.36 -4.70 -17.42
C LEU A 143 6.59 -3.28 -16.89
N ILE A 144 7.81 -2.98 -16.42
CA ILE A 144 8.21 -1.62 -16.02
C ILE A 144 8.27 -0.72 -17.26
N GLN A 145 8.86 -1.20 -18.34
CA GLN A 145 8.93 -0.48 -19.62
C GLN A 145 7.57 -0.28 -20.28
N GLU A 146 6.60 -1.15 -20.01
CA GLU A 146 5.21 -1.00 -20.45
C GLU A 146 4.50 0.16 -19.72
N GLY A 147 4.78 0.34 -18.43
CA GLY A 147 4.18 1.41 -17.63
C GLY A 147 4.91 2.76 -17.65
N TYR A 148 6.01 2.85 -18.40
CA TYR A 148 6.82 4.06 -18.57
C TYR A 148 6.13 5.08 -19.49
#